data_AF-A0AAW2Q1V8-F1
#
_entry.id   AF-A0AAW2Q1V8-F1
#
_cell.length_a   1.000
_cell.length_b   1.000
_cell.length_c   1.000
_cell.angle_alpha   90.00
_cell.angle_beta   90.00
_cell.angle_gamma   90.00
#
_symmetry.space_group_name_H-M   'P 1'
#
loop_
_entity.id
_entity.type
_entity.pdbx_description
1 polymer ?
#
loop_
_entity_poly.entity_id
_entity_poly.type
_entity_poly.pdbx_seq_one_letter_code
_entity_poly.pdbx_strand_id
1 'polypeptide(L)'
;MMVRMSVGHHQPLLLSISEDSENQINQQPHQPDPGSSASARYCVKEAWTECKKLWQIAAPSNFADWQCFLSLLSPNLLLATSTNATSPPSPLPPPSLSPSPSASCSEWLARLKHCVDKPTEENNTTCWLIGQPTLLAELTGEVAMWLIPMHLSFVFQFTLMRFLQCQLKTYVIAWVSGVVLVVHLLLSWIFVYRLRVGIVGAALTLDFSWWMSVLGMFIYCICGGCRNSWTGLSRQAFIGLWDFFKLALASGVMLSLENFYYRILVIVSGIRSAEVAVDALSICISFYGWESMIPLGLFAATGIRVANEIGAGNGNSAKFAAKVSVFNSLVVGFVFFLVIIAFPDKIAMIFTSSTSVISMVEGLALLLAITILFNCIQPILSGIAVGSGWQALVAYINIGSYYFVGVPLGIILGWLLQFGLKNIVLTLNKKK
;
A
#
# COMPACT_ATOMS: atom_id res chain seq x y z
N MET A 1 2.64 10.31 -22.14
CA MET A 1 3.19 9.83 -23.42
C MET A 1 2.61 8.44 -23.66
N MET A 2 1.67 8.29 -24.60
CA MET A 2 1.14 6.96 -24.94
C MET A 2 1.77 6.52 -26.25
N VAL A 3 2.23 5.27 -26.32
CA VAL A 3 2.78 4.67 -27.54
C VAL A 3 2.02 3.37 -27.77
N ARG A 4 1.34 3.29 -28.92
CA ARG A 4 0.70 2.07 -29.37
C ARG A 4 1.79 1.13 -29.91
N MET A 5 1.89 -0.06 -29.34
CA MET A 5 2.76 -1.10 -29.89
C MET A 5 2.27 -1.51 -31.29
N SER A 6 3.18 -1.52 -32.26
CA SER A 6 2.94 -2.14 -33.56
C SER A 6 3.17 -3.64 -33.40
N VAL A 7 2.11 -4.43 -33.32
CA VAL A 7 2.19 -5.87 -33.53
C VAL A 7 2.06 -6.09 -35.04
N GLY A 8 3.04 -6.74 -35.65
CA GLY A 8 3.11 -6.96 -37.10
C GLY A 8 1.83 -7.59 -37.67
N HIS A 9 1.59 -7.35 -38.97
CA HIS A 9 0.47 -7.75 -39.85
C HIS A 9 -0.40 -8.97 -39.46
N HIS A 10 -1.06 -8.89 -38.32
CA HIS A 10 -2.31 -9.56 -38.01
C HIS A 10 -3.20 -8.52 -37.34
N GLN A 11 -4.48 -8.48 -37.74
CA GLN A 11 -5.46 -7.52 -37.24
C GLN A 11 -5.38 -7.36 -35.72
N PRO A 12 -5.52 -6.13 -35.18
CA PRO A 12 -5.64 -5.94 -33.75
C PRO A 12 -6.94 -6.61 -33.29
N LEU A 13 -6.84 -7.79 -32.70
CA LEU A 13 -7.88 -8.38 -31.86
C LEU A 13 -7.97 -7.53 -30.58
N LEU A 14 -8.57 -6.34 -30.72
CA LEU A 14 -9.17 -5.61 -29.60
C LEU A 14 -10.32 -6.48 -29.11
N LEU A 15 -10.03 -7.36 -28.15
CA LEU A 15 -11.05 -8.03 -27.34
C LEU A 15 -11.74 -6.97 -26.47
N SER A 16 -12.62 -6.18 -27.07
CA SER A 16 -13.65 -5.46 -26.34
C SER A 16 -14.60 -6.52 -25.79
N ILE A 17 -14.44 -6.85 -24.51
CA ILE A 17 -15.36 -7.70 -23.76
C ILE A 17 -16.60 -6.85 -23.52
N SER A 18 -17.62 -6.96 -24.38
CA SER A 18 -18.97 -6.49 -24.05
C SER A 18 -19.74 -7.60 -23.36
N GLU A 19 -20.60 -7.20 -22.42
CA GLU A 19 -21.49 -8.07 -21.61
C GLU A 19 -22.39 -8.98 -22.47
N ASP A 20 -22.59 -8.67 -23.76
CA ASP A 20 -23.41 -9.48 -24.67
C ASP A 20 -22.82 -10.87 -24.99
N SER A 21 -21.52 -11.07 -24.74
CA SER A 21 -20.87 -12.37 -24.98
C SER A 21 -21.08 -13.40 -23.85
N GLU A 22 -21.63 -12.98 -22.71
CA GLU A 22 -21.89 -13.88 -21.57
C GLU A 22 -23.13 -14.78 -21.81
N ASN A 23 -24.10 -14.30 -22.60
CA ASN A 23 -25.31 -15.05 -22.95
C ASN A 23 -25.09 -16.15 -24.01
N GLN A 24 -24.02 -16.07 -24.79
CA GLN A 24 -23.70 -17.08 -25.83
C GLN A 24 -22.94 -18.30 -25.28
N ILE A 25 -22.40 -18.23 -24.05
CA ILE A 25 -21.60 -19.32 -23.44
C ILE A 25 -22.47 -20.27 -22.59
N ASN A 26 -23.72 -19.89 -22.28
CA ASN A 26 -24.64 -20.72 -21.48
C ASN A 26 -25.42 -21.77 -22.29
N GLN A 27 -25.15 -21.94 -23.58
CA GLN A 27 -25.74 -23.00 -24.39
C GLN A 27 -24.66 -23.93 -24.97
N GLN A 28 -24.61 -25.13 -24.39
CA GLN A 28 -23.85 -26.36 -24.76
C GLN A 28 -22.49 -26.62 -24.09
N PRO A 29 -22.26 -27.87 -23.59
CA PRO A 29 -21.02 -28.30 -22.94
C PRO A 29 -20.03 -28.85 -23.97
N HIS A 30 -19.67 -28.08 -25.00
CA HIS A 30 -18.57 -28.46 -25.90
C HIS A 30 -17.28 -27.77 -25.46
N GLN A 31 -16.23 -28.56 -25.18
CA GLN A 31 -14.88 -28.03 -25.00
C GLN A 31 -14.48 -27.25 -26.26
N PRO A 32 -14.13 -25.96 -26.15
CA PRO A 32 -13.71 -25.15 -27.29
C PRO A 32 -12.37 -25.65 -27.85
N ASP A 33 -12.21 -25.57 -29.18
CA ASP A 33 -11.04 -26.07 -29.90
C ASP A 33 -9.71 -25.63 -29.25
N PRO A 34 -8.74 -26.55 -29.10
CA PRO A 34 -7.44 -26.25 -28.52
C PRO A 34 -6.70 -25.24 -29.42
N GLY A 35 -6.56 -24.00 -28.91
CA GLY A 35 -5.95 -22.87 -29.62
C GLY A 35 -6.91 -21.72 -29.95
N SER A 36 -8.22 -21.87 -29.72
CA SER A 36 -9.19 -20.77 -29.88
C SER A 36 -9.15 -19.79 -28.69
N SER A 37 -9.49 -18.52 -28.94
CA SER A 37 -9.65 -17.52 -27.85
C SER A 37 -10.77 -17.89 -26.87
N ALA A 38 -11.71 -18.75 -27.29
CA ALA A 38 -12.74 -19.32 -26.43
C ALA A 38 -12.15 -20.37 -25.46
N SER A 39 -11.18 -21.17 -25.89
CA SER A 39 -10.46 -22.13 -25.06
C SER A 39 -9.55 -21.47 -24.03
N ALA A 40 -8.86 -20.39 -24.42
CA ALA A 40 -8.14 -19.56 -23.47
C ALA A 40 -9.07 -18.93 -22.41
N ARG A 41 -10.24 -18.39 -22.83
CA ARG A 41 -11.25 -17.83 -21.92
C ARG A 41 -11.86 -18.87 -20.97
N TYR A 42 -12.18 -20.06 -21.47
CA TYR A 42 -12.68 -21.16 -20.64
C TYR A 42 -11.64 -21.60 -19.60
N CYS A 43 -10.38 -21.75 -20.01
CA CYS A 43 -9.29 -22.09 -19.11
C CYS A 43 -9.06 -21.03 -18.02
N VAL A 44 -9.14 -19.74 -18.38
CA VAL A 44 -8.97 -18.64 -17.41
C VAL A 44 -10.16 -18.58 -16.43
N LYS A 45 -11.38 -18.81 -16.91
CA LYS A 45 -12.59 -18.90 -16.06
C LYS A 45 -12.48 -20.02 -15.02
N GLU A 46 -11.92 -21.17 -15.41
CA GLU A 46 -11.67 -22.29 -14.51
C GLU A 46 -10.60 -21.96 -13.45
N ALA A 47 -9.48 -21.36 -13.85
CA ALA A 47 -8.46 -20.90 -12.90
C ALA A 47 -8.98 -19.83 -11.94
N TRP A 48 -9.79 -18.90 -12.46
CA TRP A 48 -10.45 -17.87 -11.66
C TRP A 48 -11.41 -18.49 -10.64
N THR A 49 -12.11 -19.56 -10.98
CA THR A 49 -13.06 -20.21 -10.06
C THR A 49 -12.37 -20.76 -8.82
N GLU A 50 -11.20 -21.37 -8.98
CA GLU A 50 -10.38 -21.83 -7.84
C GLU A 50 -9.76 -20.65 -7.07
N CYS A 51 -9.29 -19.63 -7.78
CA CYS A 51 -8.77 -18.40 -7.16
C CYS A 51 -9.85 -17.66 -6.35
N LYS A 52 -11.09 -17.65 -6.82
CA LYS A 52 -12.24 -16.99 -6.18
C LYS A 52 -12.52 -17.59 -4.80
N LYS A 53 -12.36 -18.91 -4.63
CA LYS A 53 -12.53 -19.56 -3.32
C LYS A 53 -11.49 -19.05 -2.31
N LEU A 54 -10.22 -18.97 -2.73
CA LEU A 54 -9.15 -18.41 -1.91
C LEU A 54 -9.37 -16.93 -1.62
N TRP A 55 -9.85 -16.17 -2.60
CA TRP A 55 -10.18 -14.75 -2.44
C TRP A 55 -11.26 -14.53 -1.38
N GLN A 56 -12.34 -15.32 -1.43
CA GLN A 56 -13.45 -15.22 -0.48
C GLN A 56 -13.02 -15.49 0.97
N ILE A 57 -11.90 -16.18 1.17
CA ILE A 57 -11.30 -16.41 2.49
C ILE A 57 -10.33 -15.28 2.85
N ALA A 58 -9.43 -14.92 1.94
CA ALA A 58 -8.35 -13.96 2.18
C ALA A 58 -8.83 -12.50 2.32
N ALA A 59 -9.79 -12.07 1.50
CA ALA A 59 -10.22 -10.67 1.51
C ALA A 59 -10.96 -10.26 2.80
N PRO A 60 -11.91 -11.05 3.34
CA PRO A 60 -12.54 -10.72 4.62
C PRO A 60 -11.60 -10.86 5.82
N SER A 61 -10.65 -11.81 5.80
CA SER A 61 -9.70 -12.05 6.90
C SER A 61 -8.67 -10.94 7.03
N ASN A 62 -8.04 -10.52 5.92
CA ASN A 62 -7.16 -9.35 5.91
C ASN A 62 -7.84 -8.14 6.56
N PHE A 63 -9.11 -7.93 6.22
CA PHE A 63 -9.87 -6.78 6.70
C PHE A 63 -10.25 -6.89 8.19
N ALA A 64 -10.71 -8.08 8.60
CA ALA A 64 -11.07 -8.38 9.99
C ALA A 64 -9.88 -8.22 10.94
N ASP A 65 -8.68 -8.61 10.52
CA ASP A 65 -7.48 -8.53 11.35
C ASP A 65 -7.09 -7.07 11.64
N TRP A 66 -7.15 -6.17 10.66
CA TRP A 66 -6.82 -4.76 10.86
C TRP A 66 -7.84 -4.02 11.71
N GLN A 67 -9.13 -4.31 11.53
CA GLN A 67 -10.16 -3.77 12.40
C GLN A 67 -10.07 -4.35 13.82
N CYS A 68 -9.58 -5.59 13.96
CA CYS A 68 -9.21 -6.14 15.26
C CYS A 68 -8.06 -5.36 15.88
N PHE A 69 -6.94 -5.13 15.17
CA PHE A 69 -5.84 -4.27 15.63
C PHE A 69 -6.35 -2.94 16.20
N LEU A 70 -7.26 -2.28 15.50
CA LEU A 70 -7.87 -1.02 15.94
C LEU A 70 -8.76 -1.16 17.16
N SER A 71 -9.50 -2.25 17.26
CA SER A 71 -10.40 -2.47 18.37
C SER A 71 -9.64 -2.83 19.65
N LEU A 72 -8.45 -3.41 19.56
CA LEU A 72 -7.55 -3.56 20.70
C LEU A 72 -7.09 -2.22 21.29
N LEU A 73 -7.21 -1.13 20.53
CA LEU A 73 -6.88 0.23 20.94
C LEU A 73 -8.02 0.98 21.66
N SER A 74 -9.18 0.34 21.87
CA SER A 74 -10.32 0.97 22.56
C SER A 74 -10.01 1.27 24.03
N PRO A 75 -10.40 2.45 24.56
CA PRO A 75 -10.14 2.88 25.95
C PRO A 75 -10.57 1.88 27.03
N ASN A 76 -11.57 1.04 26.75
CA ASN A 76 -12.12 0.05 27.68
C ASN A 76 -11.16 -1.09 28.05
N LEU A 77 -10.12 -1.33 27.24
CA LEU A 77 -9.08 -2.31 27.54
C LEU A 77 -7.98 -1.70 28.43
N LEU A 78 -7.69 -0.41 28.24
CA LEU A 78 -6.65 0.34 28.95
C LEU A 78 -7.08 0.77 30.36
N LEU A 79 -8.38 1.00 30.59
CA LEU A 79 -8.92 1.23 31.94
C LEU A 79 -8.76 0.02 32.86
N ALA A 80 -8.71 -1.20 32.32
CA ALA A 80 -8.44 -2.41 33.12
C ALA A 80 -6.97 -2.52 33.57
N THR A 81 -6.05 -1.82 32.89
CA THR A 81 -4.63 -1.74 33.28
C THR A 81 -4.33 -0.56 34.19
N SER A 82 -5.17 0.49 34.24
CA SER A 82 -4.92 1.71 35.02
C SER A 82 -5.61 1.76 36.38
N THR A 83 -6.51 0.84 36.72
CA THR A 83 -7.26 0.88 38.00
C THR A 83 -6.45 0.52 39.25
N ASN A 84 -5.12 0.37 39.17
CA ASN A 84 -4.25 0.08 40.31
C ASN A 84 -3.21 1.17 40.64
N ALA A 85 -3.27 2.37 40.04
CA ALA A 85 -2.43 3.50 40.48
C ALA A 85 -3.22 4.45 41.39
N THR A 86 -2.94 4.39 42.69
CA THR A 86 -3.52 5.23 43.74
C THR A 86 -2.96 6.67 43.72
N SER A 87 -3.88 7.65 43.81
CA SER A 87 -3.76 9.08 44.24
C SER A 87 -3.13 10.16 43.31
N PRO A 88 -3.67 11.41 43.28
CA PRO A 88 -3.18 12.51 42.42
C PRO A 88 -2.37 13.60 43.19
N PRO A 89 -1.50 14.39 42.52
CA PRO A 89 -1.05 15.69 43.03
C PRO A 89 -1.61 16.90 42.23
N SER A 90 -1.57 18.08 42.85
CA SER A 90 -2.24 19.36 42.55
C SER A 90 -1.53 20.30 41.52
N PRO A 91 -2.18 21.41 41.02
CA PRO A 91 -1.74 22.16 39.82
C PRO A 91 -1.18 23.60 40.06
N LEU A 92 -0.43 24.15 39.09
CA LEU A 92 0.00 25.58 38.98
C LEU A 92 0.04 26.10 37.51
N PRO A 93 0.01 27.44 37.23
CA PRO A 93 -0.47 28.06 35.96
C PRO A 93 0.61 28.72 35.03
N PRO A 94 0.24 29.33 33.84
CA PRO A 94 1.16 29.62 32.70
C PRO A 94 1.43 31.12 32.37
N PRO A 95 2.32 31.49 31.42
CA PRO A 95 2.50 32.87 30.91
C PRO A 95 2.37 33.04 29.37
N SER A 96 2.62 34.26 28.81
CA SER A 96 2.30 34.77 27.45
C SER A 96 3.40 35.61 26.70
N LEU A 97 3.11 36.04 25.45
CA LEU A 97 3.94 36.38 24.25
C LEU A 97 4.66 37.84 24.05
N SER A 98 6.01 38.03 23.76
CA SER A 98 6.95 38.80 22.75
C SER A 98 6.52 39.86 21.65
N PRO A 99 7.40 40.72 21.00
CA PRO A 99 8.47 40.42 19.94
C PRO A 99 9.79 41.31 19.79
N SER A 100 10.63 40.96 18.78
CA SER A 100 12.07 41.23 18.33
C SER A 100 12.55 42.66 17.90
N PRO A 101 13.83 42.99 17.47
CA PRO A 101 14.87 42.16 16.78
C PRO A 101 16.40 42.43 16.98
N SER A 102 17.18 41.41 17.39
CA SER A 102 18.58 41.15 16.95
C SER A 102 19.13 39.88 17.62
N ALA A 103 18.87 38.71 17.03
CA ALA A 103 18.71 37.48 17.81
C ALA A 103 19.81 36.43 17.72
N SER A 104 20.69 36.36 18.72
CA SER A 104 21.56 35.20 18.94
C SER A 104 20.75 33.91 19.18
N CYS A 105 21.37 32.73 19.18
CA CYS A 105 20.72 31.42 19.46
C CYS A 105 19.78 31.44 20.70
N SER A 106 20.04 32.33 21.67
CA SER A 106 19.19 32.60 22.84
C SER A 106 17.83 33.25 22.52
N GLU A 107 17.72 34.02 21.45
CA GLU A 107 16.54 34.80 21.08
C GLU A 107 15.61 34.03 20.11
N TRP A 108 16.13 32.99 19.44
CA TRP A 108 15.33 31.93 18.83
C TRP A 108 14.63 31.04 19.87
N LEU A 109 15.32 30.67 20.96
CA LEU A 109 14.72 29.94 22.09
C LEU A 109 13.65 30.77 22.82
N ALA A 110 13.82 32.10 22.93
CA ALA A 110 12.83 33.00 23.50
C ALA A 110 11.58 33.17 22.60
N ARG A 111 11.75 33.19 21.26
CA ARG A 111 10.65 33.23 20.29
C ARG A 111 9.86 31.90 20.20
N LEU A 112 10.51 30.77 20.43
CA LEU A 112 9.86 29.47 20.58
C LEU A 112 9.05 29.39 21.88
N LYS A 113 9.61 29.88 22.99
CA LYS A 113 8.91 29.93 24.28
C LYS A 113 7.73 30.90 24.27
N HIS A 114 7.89 32.01 23.53
CA HIS A 114 6.84 32.96 23.21
C HIS A 114 5.65 32.31 22.48
N CYS A 115 5.86 31.61 21.36
CA CYS A 115 4.77 31.00 20.58
C CYS A 115 4.03 29.86 21.30
N VAL A 116 4.64 29.25 22.32
CA VAL A 116 4.03 28.21 23.17
C VAL A 116 3.03 28.78 24.18
N ASP A 117 3.07 30.10 24.44
CA ASP A 117 2.52 30.70 25.65
C ASP A 117 1.29 31.65 25.44
N LYS A 118 0.76 31.91 24.23
CA LYS A 118 -0.64 32.43 24.11
C LYS A 118 -1.53 31.40 23.46
N PRO A 119 -2.44 30.82 24.25
CA PRO A 119 -3.80 30.64 23.81
C PRO A 119 -4.53 31.97 24.04
N THR A 120 -4.45 32.90 23.08
CA THR A 120 -5.53 33.90 22.98
C THR A 120 -6.63 33.26 22.17
N GLU A 121 -7.78 33.17 22.84
CA GLU A 121 -9.09 32.90 22.28
C GLU A 121 -9.29 33.54 20.90
N GLU A 122 -10.11 32.89 20.08
CA GLU A 122 -10.61 33.38 18.79
C GLU A 122 -9.56 33.53 17.66
N ASN A 123 -9.28 32.44 16.95
CA ASN A 123 -9.57 32.35 15.51
C ASN A 123 -9.15 31.00 14.93
N ASN A 124 -10.13 30.11 14.89
CA ASN A 124 -10.10 28.88 14.11
C ASN A 124 -10.14 29.21 12.63
N THR A 125 -9.07 28.90 11.89
CA THR A 125 -9.07 28.61 10.44
C THR A 125 -7.60 28.28 10.09
N THR A 126 -7.12 27.04 9.93
CA THR A 126 -7.49 26.11 8.83
C THR A 126 -6.88 24.69 9.01
N CYS A 127 -6.71 24.16 10.24
CA CYS A 127 -6.29 22.74 10.42
C CYS A 127 -6.92 22.02 11.62
N TRP A 128 -8.16 22.39 11.95
CA TRP A 128 -8.86 21.97 13.17
C TRP A 128 -9.55 20.60 13.10
N LEU A 129 -9.77 20.01 11.94
CA LEU A 129 -10.76 18.94 11.79
C LEU A 129 -10.38 17.60 12.46
N ILE A 130 -9.08 17.36 12.72
CA ILE A 130 -8.58 16.06 13.24
C ILE A 130 -7.76 16.24 14.54
N GLY A 131 -7.53 17.48 15.00
CA GLY A 131 -6.81 17.75 16.26
C GLY A 131 -5.30 17.52 16.24
N GLN A 132 -4.65 17.64 15.07
CA GLN A 132 -3.19 17.51 14.95
C GLN A 132 -2.45 18.78 15.42
N PRO A 133 -1.20 18.68 15.95
CA PRO A 133 -0.41 19.85 16.31
C PRO A 133 -0.19 20.80 15.13
N THR A 134 -0.32 22.11 15.37
CA THR A 134 -0.26 23.15 14.32
C THR A 134 1.05 23.12 13.55
N LEU A 135 2.19 23.05 14.25
CA LEU A 135 3.51 22.98 13.63
C LEU A 135 3.66 21.74 12.71
N LEU A 136 3.10 20.60 13.11
CA LEU A 136 3.16 19.37 12.30
C LEU A 136 2.32 19.51 11.04
N ALA A 137 1.13 20.10 11.15
CA ALA A 137 0.25 20.34 10.02
C ALA A 137 0.86 21.31 9.00
N GLU A 138 1.49 22.39 9.46
CA GLU A 138 2.18 23.36 8.60
C GLU A 138 3.36 22.73 7.84
N LEU A 139 4.25 22.02 8.56
CA LEU A 139 5.39 21.33 7.95
C LEU A 139 4.93 20.26 6.95
N THR A 140 3.88 19.50 7.28
CA THR A 140 3.32 18.49 6.38
C THR A 140 2.73 19.11 5.13
N GLY A 141 2.03 20.24 5.26
CA GLY A 141 1.49 21.00 4.14
C GLY A 141 2.57 21.52 3.21
N GLU A 142 3.67 22.05 3.77
CA GLU A 142 4.82 22.48 2.99
C GLU A 142 5.44 21.32 2.20
N VAL A 143 5.73 20.19 2.86
CA VAL A 143 6.27 19.00 2.20
C VAL A 143 5.34 18.48 1.11
N ALA A 144 4.03 18.45 1.36
CA ALA A 144 3.04 17.99 0.38
C ALA A 144 3.09 18.82 -0.92
N MET A 145 3.27 20.14 -0.80
CA MET A 145 3.42 21.03 -1.95
C MET A 145 4.72 20.75 -2.71
N TRP A 146 5.82 20.54 -2.00
CA TRP A 146 7.12 20.24 -2.62
C TRP A 146 7.20 18.85 -3.28
N LEU A 147 6.32 17.92 -2.92
CA LEU A 147 6.25 16.58 -3.53
C LEU A 147 5.38 16.54 -4.80
N ILE A 148 4.73 17.64 -5.21
CA ILE A 148 3.90 17.67 -6.44
C ILE A 148 4.68 17.22 -7.69
N PRO A 149 5.92 17.68 -7.95
CA PRO A 149 6.67 17.24 -9.12
C PRO A 149 6.99 15.74 -9.12
N MET A 150 7.25 15.11 -7.97
CA MET A 150 7.34 13.65 -7.86
C MET A 150 6.05 12.97 -8.33
N HIS A 151 4.87 13.44 -7.91
CA HIS A 151 3.61 12.83 -8.31
C HIS A 151 3.37 12.94 -9.83
N LEU A 152 3.81 14.03 -10.47
CA LEU A 152 3.76 14.15 -11.93
C LEU A 152 4.67 13.12 -12.63
N SER A 153 5.81 12.81 -12.04
CA SER A 153 6.73 11.78 -12.58
C SER A 153 6.08 10.40 -12.64
N PHE A 154 5.16 10.08 -11.71
CA PHE A 154 4.52 8.75 -11.61
C PHE A 154 3.77 8.36 -12.88
N VAL A 155 3.18 9.32 -13.58
CA VAL A 155 2.51 9.07 -14.86
C VAL A 155 3.49 8.47 -15.86
N PHE A 156 4.69 9.03 -15.97
CA PHE A 156 5.73 8.53 -16.86
C PHE A 156 6.37 7.25 -16.32
N GLN A 157 6.68 7.24 -15.02
CA GLN A 157 7.32 6.13 -14.33
C GLN A 157 6.52 4.83 -14.48
N PHE A 158 5.24 4.84 -14.12
CA PHE A 158 4.40 3.64 -14.20
C PHE A 158 4.13 3.23 -15.64
N THR A 159 4.00 4.18 -16.57
CA THR A 159 3.84 3.87 -18.00
C THR A 159 5.08 3.18 -18.57
N LEU A 160 6.27 3.72 -18.30
CA LEU A 160 7.54 3.15 -18.76
C LEU A 160 7.82 1.79 -18.11
N MET A 161 7.56 1.67 -16.80
CA MET A 161 7.66 0.39 -16.11
C MET A 161 6.75 -0.64 -16.76
N ARG A 162 5.47 -0.33 -16.99
CA ARG A 162 4.52 -1.25 -17.64
C ARG A 162 4.95 -1.61 -19.07
N PHE A 163 5.46 -0.64 -19.83
CA PHE A 163 5.97 -0.85 -21.18
C PHE A 163 7.16 -1.82 -21.23
N LEU A 164 8.11 -1.70 -20.30
CA LEU A 164 9.25 -2.62 -20.21
C LEU A 164 8.84 -3.99 -19.64
N GLN A 165 7.93 -3.98 -18.67
CA GLN A 165 7.39 -5.17 -18.02
C GLN A 165 6.68 -6.11 -18.98
N CYS A 166 5.77 -5.62 -19.83
CA CYS A 166 5.04 -6.48 -20.77
C CYS A 166 5.96 -7.16 -21.79
N GLN A 167 7.13 -6.57 -22.07
CA GLN A 167 8.18 -7.13 -22.93
C GLN A 167 9.17 -8.03 -22.18
N LEU A 168 8.92 -8.32 -20.89
CA LEU A 168 9.80 -9.10 -20.02
C LEU A 168 11.20 -8.48 -19.83
N LYS A 169 11.34 -7.16 -20.02
CA LYS A 169 12.59 -6.40 -19.82
C LYS A 169 12.69 -5.81 -18.41
N THR A 170 12.24 -6.56 -17.41
CA THR A 170 12.20 -6.11 -16.00
C THR A 170 13.58 -5.86 -15.39
N TYR A 171 14.63 -6.51 -15.91
CA TYR A 171 16.01 -6.29 -15.48
C TYR A 171 16.45 -4.82 -15.68
N VAL A 172 15.94 -4.13 -16.71
CA VAL A 172 16.24 -2.71 -16.96
C VAL A 172 15.71 -1.86 -15.82
N ILE A 173 14.46 -2.12 -15.41
CA ILE A 173 13.81 -1.42 -14.29
C ILE A 173 14.63 -1.64 -13.01
N ALA A 174 15.08 -2.87 -12.76
CA ALA A 174 15.88 -3.20 -11.59
C ALA A 174 17.22 -2.44 -11.57
N TRP A 175 17.97 -2.45 -12.67
CA TRP A 175 19.25 -1.74 -12.76
C TRP A 175 19.09 -0.23 -12.65
N VAL A 176 18.14 0.36 -13.37
CA VAL A 176 17.86 1.80 -13.28
C VAL A 176 17.47 2.18 -11.85
N SER A 177 16.59 1.42 -11.21
CA SER A 177 16.19 1.67 -9.81
C SER A 177 17.35 1.52 -8.83
N GLY A 178 18.23 0.54 -9.03
CA GLY A 178 19.43 0.35 -8.21
C GLY A 178 20.42 1.51 -8.33
N VAL A 179 20.69 1.98 -9.55
CA VAL A 179 21.56 3.15 -9.78
C VAL A 179 20.94 4.41 -9.16
N VAL A 180 19.63 4.63 -9.39
CA VAL A 180 18.91 5.77 -8.81
C VAL A 180 18.94 5.72 -7.28
N LEU A 181 18.81 4.54 -6.66
CA LEU A 181 18.89 4.40 -5.21
C LEU A 181 20.27 4.82 -4.67
N VAL A 182 21.36 4.38 -5.32
CA VAL A 182 22.72 4.79 -4.92
C VAL A 182 22.89 6.31 -5.03
N VAL A 183 22.43 6.90 -6.13
CA VAL A 183 22.48 8.36 -6.32
C VAL A 183 21.61 9.08 -5.29
N HIS A 184 20.41 8.57 -5.00
CA HIS A 184 19.52 9.12 -4.00
C HIS A 184 20.17 9.12 -2.61
N LEU A 185 20.82 8.03 -2.20
CA LEU A 185 21.52 7.96 -0.91
C LEU A 185 22.62 9.01 -0.81
N LEU A 186 23.43 9.17 -1.86
CA LEU A 186 24.50 10.18 -1.90
C LEU A 186 23.94 11.60 -1.83
N LEU A 187 22.91 11.90 -2.63
CA LEU A 187 22.31 13.23 -2.64
C LEU A 187 21.59 13.54 -1.32
N SER A 188 20.87 12.57 -0.76
CA SER A 188 20.21 12.73 0.54
C SER A 188 21.24 13.00 1.64
N TRP A 189 22.38 12.30 1.63
CA TRP A 189 23.47 12.59 2.55
C TRP A 189 24.01 14.02 2.41
N ILE A 190 24.21 14.48 1.17
CA ILE A 190 24.69 15.85 0.89
C ILE A 190 23.64 16.90 1.33
N PHE A 191 22.41 16.81 0.85
CA PHE A 191 21.39 17.84 1.05
C PHE A 191 20.86 17.89 2.50
N VAL A 192 20.66 16.73 3.12
CA VAL A 192 20.09 16.64 4.48
C VAL A 192 21.18 16.83 5.54
N TYR A 193 22.31 16.12 5.46
CA TYR A 193 23.31 16.16 6.54
C TYR A 193 24.40 17.22 6.33
N ARG A 194 24.91 17.39 5.11
CA ARG A 194 26.01 18.33 4.84
C ARG A 194 25.52 19.76 4.67
N LEU A 195 24.54 19.96 3.82
CA LEU A 195 23.98 21.28 3.50
C LEU A 195 22.86 21.71 4.46
N ARG A 196 22.28 20.75 5.21
CA ARG A 196 21.22 20.99 6.21
C ARG A 196 20.04 21.81 5.66
N VAL A 197 19.64 21.51 4.43
CA VAL A 197 18.53 22.20 3.72
C VAL A 197 17.15 21.83 4.31
N GLY A 198 17.12 21.03 5.37
CA GLY A 198 15.91 20.66 6.08
C GLY A 198 14.99 19.74 5.26
N ILE A 199 13.71 19.73 5.62
CA ILE A 199 12.71 18.80 5.07
C ILE A 199 12.39 19.07 3.60
N VAL A 200 12.48 20.33 3.16
CA VAL A 200 12.33 20.73 1.76
C VAL A 200 13.46 20.15 0.91
N GLY A 201 14.70 20.18 1.40
CA GLY A 201 15.83 19.57 0.70
C GLY A 201 15.68 18.05 0.53
N ALA A 202 15.10 17.38 1.54
CA ALA A 202 14.77 15.96 1.45
C ALA A 202 13.70 15.69 0.36
N ALA A 203 12.63 16.49 0.33
CA ALA A 203 11.59 16.38 -0.70
C ALA A 203 12.16 16.60 -2.12
N LEU A 204 12.95 17.65 -2.33
CA LEU A 204 13.58 17.93 -3.63
C LEU A 204 14.52 16.81 -4.10
N THR A 205 15.27 16.22 -3.17
CA THR A 205 16.18 15.10 -3.48
C THR A 205 15.40 13.85 -3.90
N LEU A 206 14.27 13.59 -3.25
CA LEU A 206 13.37 12.50 -3.62
C LEU A 206 12.76 12.73 -5.00
N ASP A 207 12.23 13.93 -5.26
CA ASP A 207 11.68 14.35 -6.55
C ASP A 207 12.66 14.13 -7.70
N PHE A 208 13.91 14.59 -7.51
CA PHE A 208 14.98 14.41 -8.49
C PHE A 208 15.24 12.94 -8.80
N SER A 209 15.20 12.08 -7.78
CA SER A 209 15.48 10.65 -7.91
C SER A 209 14.40 9.93 -8.73
N TRP A 210 13.13 10.29 -8.51
CA TRP A 210 12.03 9.75 -9.31
C TRP A 210 12.12 10.16 -10.79
N TRP A 211 12.44 11.42 -11.06
CA TRP A 211 12.66 11.89 -12.43
C TRP A 211 13.87 11.22 -13.09
N MET A 212 14.94 10.96 -12.33
CA MET A 212 16.09 10.20 -12.83
C MET A 212 15.68 8.78 -13.26
N SER A 213 14.80 8.12 -12.49
CA SER A 213 14.26 6.79 -12.86
C SER A 213 13.48 6.85 -14.17
N VAL A 214 12.60 7.86 -14.32
CA VAL A 214 11.86 8.11 -15.56
C VAL A 214 12.80 8.29 -16.74
N LEU A 215 13.80 9.17 -16.59
CA LEU A 215 14.77 9.45 -17.65
C LEU A 215 15.60 8.20 -18.01
N GLY A 216 16.07 7.44 -17.01
CA GLY A 216 16.85 6.22 -17.24
C GLY A 216 16.08 5.18 -18.05
N MET A 217 14.82 4.92 -17.69
CA MET A 217 13.96 4.00 -18.46
C MET A 217 13.60 4.54 -19.84
N PHE A 218 13.34 5.84 -19.95
CA PHE A 218 13.01 6.48 -21.21
C PHE A 218 14.17 6.45 -22.20
N ILE A 219 15.39 6.78 -21.74
CA ILE A 219 16.64 6.72 -22.52
C ILE A 219 16.85 5.30 -23.05
N TYR A 220 16.68 4.27 -22.22
CA TYR A 220 16.78 2.88 -22.67
C TYR A 220 15.81 2.58 -23.83
N CYS A 221 14.56 3.05 -23.73
CA CYS A 221 13.54 2.82 -24.76
C CYS A 221 13.92 3.46 -26.10
N ILE A 222 14.38 4.72 -26.09
CA ILE A 222 14.67 5.48 -27.32
C ILE A 222 16.04 5.14 -27.93
N CYS A 223 17.03 4.74 -27.12
CA CYS A 223 18.38 4.40 -27.58
C CYS A 223 18.51 2.97 -28.14
N GLY A 224 17.42 2.39 -28.62
CA GLY A 224 17.41 1.09 -29.29
C GLY A 224 17.10 -0.11 -28.40
N GLY A 225 16.92 0.09 -27.09
CA GLY A 225 16.53 -0.99 -26.17
C GLY A 225 15.18 -1.62 -26.53
N CYS A 226 14.28 -0.90 -27.21
CA CYS A 226 12.94 -1.39 -27.57
C CYS A 226 12.61 -1.21 -29.06
N ARG A 227 13.55 -1.50 -29.98
CA ARG A 227 13.39 -1.22 -31.42
C ARG A 227 12.12 -1.80 -32.08
N ASN A 228 11.67 -2.97 -31.65
CA ASN A 228 10.50 -3.64 -32.25
C ASN A 228 9.16 -3.08 -31.75
N SER A 229 9.12 -2.50 -30.54
CA SER A 229 7.92 -2.04 -29.88
C SER A 229 7.80 -0.51 -29.84
N TRP A 230 8.94 0.18 -29.84
CA TRP A 230 9.04 1.62 -29.88
C TRP A 230 9.26 2.12 -31.32
N THR A 231 8.21 2.66 -31.92
CA THR A 231 8.24 3.25 -33.28
C THR A 231 8.22 4.78 -33.25
N GLY A 232 8.41 5.38 -32.07
CA GLY A 232 8.34 6.82 -31.87
C GLY A 232 6.94 7.33 -31.53
N LEU A 233 6.80 8.66 -31.54
CA LEU A 233 5.54 9.34 -31.24
C LEU A 233 4.64 9.37 -32.47
N SER A 234 3.38 8.96 -32.30
CA SER A 234 2.38 8.98 -33.37
C SER A 234 1.01 9.41 -32.83
N ARG A 235 0.23 10.12 -33.67
CA ARG A 235 -1.18 10.46 -33.37
C ARG A 235 -2.04 9.22 -33.18
N GLN A 236 -1.61 8.07 -33.69
CA GLN A 236 -2.29 6.79 -33.49
C GLN A 236 -2.40 6.38 -32.02
N ALA A 237 -1.54 6.92 -31.15
CA ALA A 237 -1.58 6.65 -29.71
C ALA A 237 -2.82 7.22 -29.01
N PHE A 238 -3.52 8.17 -29.63
CA PHE A 238 -4.74 8.79 -29.05
C PHE A 238 -6.03 8.03 -29.42
N ILE A 239 -5.93 6.92 -30.15
CA ILE A 239 -7.07 6.08 -30.54
C ILE A 239 -7.31 5.01 -29.47
N GLY A 240 -8.57 4.83 -29.04
CA GLY A 240 -8.95 3.83 -28.03
C GLY A 240 -8.73 4.27 -26.58
N LEU A 241 -8.50 5.57 -26.33
CA LEU A 241 -8.27 6.11 -24.98
C LEU A 241 -9.42 5.87 -24.02
N TRP A 242 -10.66 5.86 -24.51
CA TRP A 242 -11.83 5.68 -23.66
C TRP A 242 -11.91 4.27 -23.07
N ASP A 243 -11.62 3.24 -23.88
CA ASP A 243 -11.61 1.86 -23.41
C ASP A 243 -10.45 1.63 -22.43
N PHE A 244 -9.27 2.20 -22.74
CA PHE A 244 -8.16 2.22 -21.79
C PHE A 244 -8.52 2.93 -20.48
N PHE A 245 -9.18 4.09 -20.56
CA PHE A 245 -9.59 4.86 -19.40
C PHE A 245 -10.56 4.09 -18.51
N LYS A 246 -11.60 3.45 -19.08
CA LYS A 246 -12.53 2.59 -18.32
C LYS A 246 -11.79 1.48 -17.59
N LEU A 247 -10.85 0.81 -18.28
CA LEU A 247 -10.04 -0.26 -17.72
C LEU A 247 -9.14 0.21 -16.58
N ALA A 248 -8.46 1.34 -16.80
CA ALA A 248 -7.57 1.96 -15.84
C ALA A 248 -8.32 2.51 -14.62
N LEU A 249 -9.52 3.08 -14.82
CA LEU A 249 -10.37 3.58 -13.74
C LEU A 249 -10.84 2.42 -12.86
N ALA A 250 -11.28 1.31 -13.43
CA ALA A 250 -11.68 0.13 -12.66
C ALA A 250 -10.51 -0.42 -11.82
N SER A 251 -9.32 -0.56 -12.42
CA SER A 251 -8.12 -1.00 -11.68
C SER A 251 -7.68 0.03 -10.63
N GLY A 252 -7.80 1.33 -10.93
CA GLY A 252 -7.43 2.42 -10.04
C GLY A 252 -8.34 2.46 -8.82
N VAL A 253 -9.66 2.35 -9.00
CA VAL A 253 -10.63 2.27 -7.90
C VAL A 253 -10.36 1.04 -7.04
N MET A 254 -10.14 -0.13 -7.64
CA MET A 254 -9.84 -1.37 -6.90
C MET A 254 -8.66 -1.21 -5.94
N LEU A 255 -7.52 -0.69 -6.42
CA LEU A 255 -6.31 -0.48 -5.61
C LEU A 255 -6.43 0.70 -4.64
N SER A 256 -7.19 1.73 -5.00
CA SER A 256 -7.40 2.92 -4.17
C SER A 256 -8.29 2.61 -2.98
N LEU A 257 -9.35 1.82 -3.15
CA LEU A 257 -10.23 1.41 -2.05
C LEU A 257 -9.47 0.63 -0.98
N GLU A 258 -8.57 -0.26 -1.40
CA GLU A 258 -7.69 -1.00 -0.50
C GLU A 258 -6.78 -0.05 0.29
N ASN A 259 -6.14 0.92 -0.36
CA ASN A 259 -5.22 1.87 0.30
C ASN A 259 -5.93 2.95 1.14
N PHE A 260 -7.05 3.48 0.67
CA PHE A 260 -7.80 4.51 1.39
C PHE A 260 -8.37 3.98 2.69
N TYR A 261 -8.82 2.73 2.70
CA TYR A 261 -9.28 2.10 3.93
C TYR A 261 -8.18 2.05 4.99
N TYR A 262 -6.97 1.57 4.65
CA TYR A 262 -5.82 1.57 5.58
C TYR A 262 -5.50 2.95 6.14
N ARG A 263 -5.59 4.00 5.31
CA ARG A 263 -5.34 5.38 5.75
C ARG A 263 -6.42 5.90 6.70
N ILE A 264 -7.69 5.60 6.41
CA ILE A 264 -8.81 5.94 7.29
C ILE A 264 -8.63 5.23 8.64
N LEU A 265 -8.23 3.96 8.63
CA LEU A 265 -7.96 3.19 9.85
C LEU A 265 -6.88 3.84 10.72
N VAL A 266 -5.74 4.21 10.12
CA VAL A 266 -4.64 4.89 10.83
C VAL A 266 -5.10 6.21 11.45
N ILE A 267 -5.85 7.02 10.69
CA ILE A 267 -6.39 8.29 11.17
C ILE A 267 -7.31 8.07 12.37
N VAL A 268 -8.20 7.07 12.30
CA VAL A 268 -9.14 6.75 13.39
C VAL A 268 -8.41 6.24 14.64
N SER A 269 -7.35 5.42 14.51
CA SER A 269 -6.53 5.01 15.67
C SER A 269 -5.82 6.18 16.35
N GLY A 270 -5.35 7.17 15.58
CA GLY A 270 -4.59 8.28 16.14
C GLY A 270 -5.40 9.21 17.05
N ILE A 271 -6.74 9.19 16.96
CA ILE A 271 -7.62 10.14 17.66
C ILE A 271 -7.96 9.69 19.10
N ARG A 272 -7.83 8.40 19.45
CA ARG A 272 -8.40 7.85 20.70
C ARG A 272 -7.48 6.97 21.55
N SER A 273 -6.19 6.88 21.23
CA SER A 273 -5.33 5.84 21.78
C SER A 273 -4.14 6.38 22.57
N ALA A 274 -3.72 5.63 23.59
CA ALA A 274 -2.51 5.92 24.35
C ALA A 274 -1.27 5.89 23.45
N GLU A 275 -0.35 6.83 23.64
CA GLU A 275 0.89 7.00 22.87
C GLU A 275 1.62 5.66 22.58
N VAL A 276 1.81 4.84 23.62
CA VAL A 276 2.45 3.51 23.53
C VAL A 276 1.76 2.57 22.53
N ALA A 277 0.44 2.63 22.43
CA ALA A 277 -0.33 1.75 21.57
C ALA A 277 -0.32 2.23 20.11
N VAL A 278 -0.28 3.55 19.89
CA VAL A 278 -0.10 4.16 18.57
C VAL A 278 1.31 3.88 18.04
N ASP A 279 2.32 3.95 18.89
CA ASP A 279 3.71 3.64 18.55
C ASP A 279 3.87 2.16 18.15
N ALA A 280 3.32 1.25 18.96
CA ALA A 280 3.35 -0.19 18.65
C ALA A 280 2.64 -0.52 17.33
N LEU A 281 1.47 0.09 17.10
CA LEU A 281 0.72 -0.05 15.84
C LEU A 281 1.51 0.49 14.65
N SER A 282 2.16 1.65 14.80
CA SER A 282 2.98 2.26 13.74
C SER A 282 4.15 1.37 13.35
N ILE A 283 4.76 0.67 14.31
CA ILE A 283 5.79 -0.35 14.05
C ILE A 283 5.21 -1.52 13.25
N CYS A 284 4.09 -2.09 13.68
CA CYS A 284 3.42 -3.19 12.99
C CYS A 284 3.04 -2.82 11.54
N ILE A 285 2.47 -1.63 11.34
CA ILE A 285 2.11 -1.11 10.02
C ILE A 285 3.34 -0.85 9.16
N SER A 286 4.44 -0.35 9.74
CA SER A 286 5.68 -0.14 9.01
C SER A 286 6.27 -1.45 8.50
N PHE A 287 6.31 -2.48 9.36
CA PHE A 287 6.80 -3.81 8.99
C PHE A 287 5.91 -4.45 7.90
N TYR A 288 4.59 -4.36 8.08
CA TYR A 288 3.62 -4.78 7.06
C TYR A 288 3.83 -4.04 5.73
N GLY A 289 4.06 -2.73 5.78
CA GLY A 289 4.35 -1.92 4.60
C GLY A 289 5.57 -2.41 3.84
N TRP A 290 6.66 -2.76 4.55
CA TRP A 290 7.86 -3.31 3.94
C TRP A 290 7.62 -4.69 3.32
N GLU A 291 6.95 -5.58 4.03
CA GLU A 291 6.60 -6.92 3.54
C GLU A 291 5.72 -6.83 2.29
N SER A 292 4.71 -5.95 2.31
CA SER A 292 3.72 -5.81 1.23
C SER A 292 4.32 -5.47 -0.14
N MET A 293 5.55 -4.93 -0.18
CA MET A 293 6.27 -4.69 -1.44
C MET A 293 6.58 -5.99 -2.19
N ILE A 294 6.74 -7.11 -1.49
CA ILE A 294 7.01 -8.42 -2.10
C ILE A 294 5.74 -8.96 -2.78
N PRO A 295 4.57 -9.08 -2.11
CA PRO A 295 3.32 -9.42 -2.78
C PRO A 295 2.93 -8.47 -3.91
N LEU A 296 3.21 -7.16 -3.80
CA LEU A 296 2.97 -6.21 -4.89
C LEU A 296 3.86 -6.46 -6.11
N GLY A 297 5.12 -6.85 -5.89
CA GLY A 297 6.02 -7.31 -6.95
C GLY A 297 5.48 -8.57 -7.64
N LEU A 298 5.02 -9.55 -6.85
CA LEU A 298 4.40 -10.78 -7.36
C LEU A 298 3.07 -10.50 -8.09
N PHE A 299 2.23 -9.58 -7.60
CA PHE A 299 1.03 -9.10 -8.28
C PHE A 299 1.36 -8.62 -9.70
N ALA A 300 2.35 -7.74 -9.82
CA ALA A 300 2.76 -7.20 -11.11
C ALA A 300 3.30 -8.30 -12.02
N ALA A 301 4.21 -9.14 -11.53
CA ALA A 301 4.82 -10.24 -12.28
C ALA A 301 3.78 -11.25 -12.77
N THR A 302 2.86 -11.65 -11.90
CA THR A 302 1.78 -12.60 -12.23
C THR A 302 0.87 -12.03 -13.30
N GLY A 303 0.43 -10.78 -13.14
CA GLY A 303 -0.44 -10.12 -14.12
C GLY A 303 0.20 -10.03 -15.51
N ILE A 304 1.49 -9.69 -15.58
CA ILE A 304 2.23 -9.66 -16.85
C ILE A 304 2.33 -11.05 -17.48
N ARG A 305 2.67 -12.08 -16.68
CA ARG A 305 2.85 -13.45 -17.18
C ARG A 305 1.53 -14.03 -17.69
N VAL A 306 0.47 -13.92 -16.89
CA VAL A 306 -0.87 -14.36 -17.27
C VAL A 306 -1.34 -13.64 -18.53
N ALA A 307 -1.18 -12.31 -18.61
CA ALA A 307 -1.57 -11.54 -19.79
C ALA A 307 -0.80 -11.97 -21.05
N ASN A 308 0.51 -12.19 -20.95
CA ASN A 308 1.34 -12.61 -22.09
C ASN A 308 0.96 -14.02 -22.58
N GLU A 309 0.73 -14.97 -21.68
CA GLU A 309 0.31 -16.33 -22.05
C GLU A 309 -1.09 -16.35 -22.67
N ILE A 310 -2.04 -15.57 -22.14
CA ILE A 310 -3.37 -15.41 -22.72
C ILE A 310 -3.27 -14.76 -24.10
N GLY A 311 -2.47 -13.71 -24.24
CA GLY A 311 -2.22 -13.03 -25.52
C GLY A 311 -1.59 -13.94 -26.58
N ALA A 312 -0.82 -14.94 -26.15
CA ALA A 312 -0.26 -15.98 -27.02
C ALA A 312 -1.24 -17.13 -27.32
N GLY A 313 -2.45 -17.13 -26.75
CA GLY A 313 -3.43 -18.23 -26.91
C GLY A 313 -3.16 -19.44 -26.01
N ASN A 314 -2.19 -19.36 -25.11
CA ASN A 314 -1.73 -20.48 -24.27
C ASN A 314 -2.44 -20.51 -22.91
N GLY A 315 -3.70 -20.93 -22.89
CA GLY A 315 -4.50 -21.01 -21.65
C GLY A 315 -3.88 -21.89 -20.55
N ASN A 316 -3.24 -23.01 -20.92
CA ASN A 316 -2.60 -23.91 -19.95
C ASN A 316 -1.37 -23.29 -19.29
N SER A 317 -0.56 -22.55 -20.05
CA SER A 317 0.59 -21.81 -19.51
C SER A 317 0.14 -20.68 -18.59
N ALA A 318 -0.96 -19.99 -18.92
CA ALA A 318 -1.57 -19.00 -18.03
C ALA A 318 -2.02 -19.61 -16.70
N LYS A 319 -2.67 -20.78 -16.72
CA LYS A 319 -3.03 -21.54 -15.50
C LYS A 319 -1.80 -21.91 -14.68
N PHE A 320 -0.75 -22.39 -15.34
CA PHE A 320 0.49 -22.76 -14.67
C PHE A 320 1.16 -21.55 -14.00
N ALA A 321 1.24 -20.41 -14.70
CA ALA A 321 1.77 -19.17 -14.15
C ALA A 321 0.99 -18.70 -12.92
N ALA A 322 -0.35 -18.79 -12.93
CA ALA A 322 -1.18 -18.49 -11.78
C ALA A 322 -0.88 -19.40 -10.58
N LYS A 323 -0.84 -20.73 -10.80
CA LYS A 323 -0.57 -21.72 -9.73
C LYS A 323 0.80 -21.50 -9.09
N VAL A 324 1.85 -21.32 -9.90
CA VAL A 324 3.22 -21.08 -9.41
C VAL A 324 3.29 -19.78 -8.61
N SER A 325 2.60 -18.73 -9.06
CA SER A 325 2.61 -17.44 -8.37
C SER A 325 1.91 -17.51 -7.01
N VAL A 326 0.77 -18.20 -6.92
CA VAL A 326 0.08 -18.41 -5.64
C VAL A 326 0.94 -19.23 -4.68
N PHE A 327 1.56 -20.31 -5.17
CA PHE A 327 2.46 -21.13 -4.37
C PHE A 327 3.66 -20.32 -3.83
N ASN A 328 4.35 -19.57 -4.69
CA ASN A 328 5.46 -18.72 -4.27
C ASN A 328 5.03 -17.69 -3.22
N SER A 329 3.85 -17.09 -3.37
CA SER A 329 3.36 -16.13 -2.38
C SER A 329 3.03 -16.76 -1.04
N LEU A 330 2.46 -17.97 -1.02
CA LEU A 330 2.23 -18.72 0.21
C LEU A 330 3.53 -19.06 0.92
N VAL A 331 4.57 -19.46 0.17
CA VAL A 331 5.90 -19.72 0.73
C VAL A 331 6.49 -18.45 1.34
N VAL A 332 6.42 -17.32 0.64
CA VAL A 332 6.89 -16.02 1.16
C VAL A 332 6.14 -15.63 2.44
N GLY A 333 4.81 -15.67 2.41
CA GLY A 333 3.98 -15.32 3.57
C GLY A 333 4.24 -16.23 4.76
N PHE A 334 4.46 -17.53 4.53
CA PHE A 334 4.81 -18.47 5.58
C PHE A 334 6.20 -18.19 6.18
N VAL A 335 7.18 -17.81 5.37
CA VAL A 335 8.50 -17.40 5.88
C VAL A 335 8.39 -16.17 6.78
N PHE A 336 7.66 -15.12 6.36
CA PHE A 336 7.46 -13.94 7.20
C PHE A 336 6.65 -14.23 8.46
N PHE A 337 5.63 -15.09 8.36
CA PHE A 337 4.88 -15.59 9.51
C PHE A 337 5.83 -16.19 10.56
N LEU A 338 6.73 -17.10 10.14
CA LEU A 338 7.71 -17.71 11.05
C LEU A 338 8.68 -16.70 11.65
N VAL A 339 9.16 -15.74 10.85
CA VAL A 339 10.09 -14.70 11.33
C VAL A 339 9.44 -13.82 12.41
N ILE A 340 8.19 -13.40 12.23
CA ILE A 340 7.48 -12.55 13.20
C ILE A 340 7.24 -13.29 14.51
N ILE A 341 6.85 -14.57 14.44
CA ILE A 341 6.60 -15.37 15.63
C ILE A 341 7.91 -15.69 16.37
N ALA A 342 8.99 -15.95 15.65
CA ALA A 342 10.27 -16.30 16.25
C ALA A 342 11.01 -15.12 16.88
N PHE A 343 10.87 -13.91 16.32
CA PHE A 343 11.67 -12.74 16.71
C PHE A 343 10.85 -11.44 16.89
N PRO A 344 9.71 -11.45 17.59
CA PRO A 344 8.86 -10.26 17.70
C PRO A 344 9.55 -9.09 18.44
N ASP A 345 10.34 -9.41 19.46
CA ASP A 345 11.11 -8.45 20.26
C ASP A 345 12.20 -7.76 19.40
N LYS A 346 12.93 -8.54 18.59
CA LYS A 346 13.98 -8.04 17.70
C LYS A 346 13.42 -7.11 16.64
N ILE A 347 12.25 -7.45 16.09
CA ILE A 347 11.57 -6.59 15.12
C ILE A 347 11.20 -5.25 15.77
N ALA A 348 10.64 -5.25 16.98
CA ALA A 348 10.30 -4.02 17.70
C ALA A 348 11.54 -3.17 18.04
N MET A 349 12.65 -3.81 18.43
CA MET A 349 13.90 -3.15 18.80
C MET A 349 14.59 -2.40 17.65
N ILE A 350 14.27 -2.71 16.39
CA ILE A 350 14.76 -1.94 15.23
C ILE A 350 14.18 -0.52 15.23
N PHE A 351 12.97 -0.34 15.77
CA PHE A 351 12.24 0.94 15.72
C PHE A 351 12.30 1.72 17.03
N THR A 352 12.33 1.04 18.18
CA THR A 352 12.23 1.70 19.48
C THR A 352 13.06 1.01 20.56
N SER A 353 13.52 1.80 21.52
CA SER A 353 14.16 1.32 22.75
C SER A 353 13.20 1.26 23.95
N SER A 354 11.94 1.68 23.76
CA SER A 354 10.92 1.69 24.83
C SER A 354 10.41 0.27 25.13
N THR A 355 10.65 -0.21 26.36
CA THR A 355 10.24 -1.55 26.79
C THR A 355 8.72 -1.73 26.80
N SER A 356 7.95 -0.68 27.08
CA SER A 356 6.47 -0.73 27.04
C SER A 356 5.94 -0.94 25.63
N VAL A 357 6.57 -0.31 24.62
CA VAL A 357 6.20 -0.47 23.22
C VAL A 357 6.61 -1.85 22.70
N ILE A 358 7.81 -2.32 23.05
CA ILE A 358 8.29 -3.66 22.67
C ILE A 358 7.35 -4.75 23.17
N SER A 359 6.97 -4.71 24.45
CA SER A 359 6.04 -5.70 25.03
C SER A 359 4.66 -5.67 24.37
N MET A 360 4.19 -4.49 23.93
CA MET A 360 2.94 -4.38 23.19
C MET A 360 3.03 -5.00 21.80
N VAL A 361 4.14 -4.76 21.07
CA VAL A 361 4.38 -5.37 19.75
C VAL A 361 4.46 -6.90 19.86
N GLU A 362 5.10 -7.43 20.91
CA GLU A 362 5.11 -8.87 21.20
C GLU A 362 3.71 -9.44 21.37
N GLY A 363 2.84 -8.75 22.12
CA GLY A 363 1.43 -9.15 22.28
C GLY A 363 0.63 -9.13 20.98
N LEU A 364 1.04 -8.32 20.00
CA LEU A 364 0.42 -8.19 18.68
C LEU A 364 1.05 -9.10 17.61
N ALA A 365 2.17 -9.75 17.91
CA ALA A 365 2.97 -10.48 16.92
C ALA A 365 2.20 -11.61 16.22
N LEU A 366 1.38 -12.37 16.97
CA LEU A 366 0.56 -13.43 16.38
C LEU A 366 -0.46 -12.88 15.39
N LEU A 367 -1.11 -11.78 15.76
CA LEU A 367 -2.07 -11.11 14.89
C LEU A 367 -1.36 -10.60 13.63
N LEU A 368 -0.22 -9.92 13.78
CA LEU A 368 0.59 -9.42 12.68
C LEU A 368 1.04 -10.53 11.72
N ALA A 369 1.49 -11.66 12.27
CA ALA A 369 1.95 -12.81 11.50
C ALA A 369 0.80 -13.39 10.64
N ILE A 370 -0.38 -13.59 11.24
CA ILE A 370 -1.57 -14.10 10.55
C ILE A 370 -1.99 -13.13 9.44
N THR A 371 -2.01 -11.83 9.73
CA THR A 371 -2.36 -10.78 8.75
C THR A 371 -1.40 -10.80 7.55
N ILE A 372 -0.09 -10.91 7.77
CA ILE A 372 0.88 -11.00 6.69
C ILE A 372 0.66 -12.26 5.84
N LEU A 373 0.40 -13.40 6.48
CA LEU A 373 0.17 -14.66 5.77
C LEU A 373 -1.02 -14.56 4.80
N PHE A 374 -2.14 -13.98 5.24
CA PHE A 374 -3.32 -13.80 4.38
C PHE A 374 -3.12 -12.67 3.36
N ASN A 375 -2.39 -11.62 3.71
CA ASN A 375 -2.10 -10.52 2.81
C ASN A 375 -1.18 -10.92 1.65
N CYS A 376 -0.37 -11.97 1.81
CA CYS A 376 0.39 -12.53 0.70
C CYS A 376 -0.51 -13.12 -0.40
N ILE A 377 -1.72 -13.59 -0.11
CA ILE A 377 -2.53 -14.31 -1.11
C ILE A 377 -3.24 -13.34 -2.06
N GLN A 378 -3.92 -12.35 -1.47
CA GLN A 378 -4.87 -11.50 -2.18
C GLN A 378 -4.25 -10.71 -3.35
N PRO A 379 -3.07 -10.05 -3.23
CA PRO A 379 -2.45 -9.34 -4.35
C PRO A 379 -2.19 -10.25 -5.54
N ILE A 380 -1.80 -11.51 -5.34
CA ILE A 380 -1.50 -12.41 -6.46
C ILE A 380 -2.79 -12.74 -7.22
N LEU A 381 -3.89 -12.96 -6.50
CA LEU A 381 -5.20 -13.18 -7.11
C LEU A 381 -5.65 -11.94 -7.89
N SER A 382 -5.44 -10.73 -7.35
CA SER A 382 -5.68 -9.47 -8.06
C SER A 382 -4.84 -9.41 -9.35
N GLY A 383 -3.62 -9.92 -9.30
CA GLY A 383 -2.68 -9.94 -10.43
C GLY A 383 -3.17 -10.84 -11.55
N ILE A 384 -3.65 -12.03 -11.19
CA ILE A 384 -4.28 -12.97 -12.13
C ILE A 384 -5.50 -12.31 -12.79
N ALA A 385 -6.36 -11.65 -12.01
CA ALA A 385 -7.54 -10.97 -12.54
C ALA A 385 -7.20 -9.83 -13.51
N VAL A 386 -6.26 -8.97 -13.13
CA VAL A 386 -5.78 -7.86 -13.96
C VAL A 386 -5.13 -8.39 -15.24
N GLY A 387 -4.31 -9.44 -15.14
CA GLY A 387 -3.70 -10.09 -16.31
C GLY A 387 -4.72 -10.76 -17.23
N SER A 388 -5.86 -11.17 -16.69
CA SER A 388 -6.98 -11.78 -17.43
C SER A 388 -8.01 -10.78 -17.93
N GLY A 389 -7.89 -9.49 -17.58
CA GLY A 389 -8.84 -8.44 -17.96
C GLY A 389 -10.13 -8.40 -17.13
N TRP A 390 -10.16 -9.03 -15.95
CA TRP A 390 -11.37 -9.20 -15.11
C TRP A 390 -11.43 -8.22 -13.94
N GLN A 391 -10.59 -7.18 -13.92
CA GLN A 391 -10.49 -6.23 -12.81
C GLN A 391 -11.81 -5.52 -12.45
N ALA A 392 -12.76 -5.33 -13.38
CA ALA A 392 -14.05 -4.72 -13.06
C ALA A 392 -14.90 -5.61 -12.14
N LEU A 393 -15.05 -6.89 -12.49
CA LEU A 393 -15.74 -7.88 -11.64
C LEU A 393 -15.07 -7.98 -10.26
N VAL A 394 -13.74 -7.98 -10.24
CA VAL A 394 -12.97 -8.03 -9.00
C VAL A 394 -13.20 -6.78 -8.16
N ALA A 395 -13.23 -5.58 -8.75
CA ALA A 395 -13.51 -4.35 -8.02
C ALA A 395 -14.87 -4.42 -7.31
N TYR A 396 -15.92 -4.93 -7.96
CA TYR A 396 -17.23 -5.13 -7.33
C TYR A 396 -17.19 -6.13 -6.18
N ILE A 397 -16.51 -7.27 -6.38
CA ILE A 397 -16.34 -8.27 -5.33
C ILE A 397 -15.58 -7.68 -4.14
N ASN A 398 -14.53 -6.89 -4.40
CA ASN A 398 -13.69 -6.29 -3.39
C ASN A 398 -14.45 -5.28 -2.52
N ILE A 399 -15.26 -4.42 -3.16
CA ILE A 399 -16.17 -3.51 -2.45
C ILE A 399 -17.10 -4.32 -1.54
N GLY A 400 -17.70 -5.38 -2.07
CA GLY A 400 -18.61 -6.21 -1.30
C GLY A 400 -17.95 -6.90 -0.10
N SER A 401 -16.82 -7.57 -0.33
CA SER A 401 -16.10 -8.30 0.71
C SER A 401 -15.54 -7.37 1.78
N TYR A 402 -15.02 -6.21 1.41
CA TYR A 402 -14.43 -5.29 2.40
C TYR A 402 -15.49 -4.52 3.19
N TYR A 403 -16.39 -3.83 2.50
CA TYR A 403 -17.30 -2.90 3.18
C TYR A 403 -18.48 -3.60 3.82
N PHE A 404 -19.03 -4.67 3.20
CA PHE A 404 -20.21 -5.35 3.75
C PHE A 404 -19.89 -6.55 4.64
N VAL A 405 -18.74 -7.20 4.45
CA VAL A 405 -18.35 -8.37 5.27
C VAL A 405 -17.20 -8.02 6.22
N GLY A 406 -16.12 -7.45 5.70
CA GLY A 406 -14.93 -7.10 6.46
C GLY A 406 -15.21 -6.11 7.58
N VAL A 407 -15.85 -4.96 7.29
CA VAL A 407 -16.15 -3.93 8.31
C VAL A 407 -16.99 -4.50 9.44
N PRO A 408 -18.15 -5.13 9.20
CA PRO A 408 -18.96 -5.66 10.30
C PRO A 408 -18.24 -6.77 11.07
N LEU A 409 -17.56 -7.71 10.37
CA LEU A 409 -16.83 -8.79 11.02
C LEU A 409 -15.69 -8.26 11.90
N GLY A 410 -14.97 -7.26 11.40
CA GLY A 410 -13.91 -6.59 12.12
C GLY A 410 -14.40 -5.87 13.38
N ILE A 411 -15.56 -5.19 13.32
CA ILE A 411 -16.18 -4.55 14.49
C ILE A 411 -16.59 -5.61 15.53
N ILE A 412 -17.19 -6.72 15.08
CA ILE A 412 -17.64 -7.81 15.96
C ILE A 412 -16.43 -8.49 16.63
N LEU A 413 -15.44 -8.91 15.85
CA LEU A 413 -14.22 -9.53 16.37
C LEU A 413 -13.47 -8.58 17.30
N GLY A 414 -13.40 -7.31 16.94
CA GLY A 414 -12.83 -6.28 17.78
C GLY A 414 -13.49 -6.16 19.16
N TRP A 415 -14.82 -6.22 19.20
CA TRP A 415 -15.57 -6.26 20.45
C TRP A 415 -15.32 -7.56 21.24
N LEU A 416 -15.32 -8.72 20.59
CA LEU A 416 -15.06 -10.02 21.22
C LEU A 416 -13.64 -10.16 21.77
N LEU A 417 -12.63 -9.68 21.05
CA LEU A 417 -11.22 -9.73 21.45
C LEU A 417 -10.89 -8.73 22.55
N GLN A 418 -11.60 -7.59 22.62
CA GLN A 418 -11.56 -6.73 23.81
C GLN A 418 -11.98 -7.50 25.07
N PHE A 419 -12.99 -8.38 25.00
CA PHE A 419 -13.33 -9.23 26.15
C PHE A 419 -12.26 -10.29 26.44
N GLY A 420 -11.67 -10.91 25.40
CA GLY A 420 -10.63 -11.92 25.55
C GLY A 420 -9.34 -11.40 26.21
N LEU A 421 -8.82 -10.26 25.75
CA LEU A 421 -7.61 -9.66 26.34
C LEU A 421 -7.86 -9.07 27.73
N LYS A 422 -9.07 -8.54 28.00
CA LYS A 422 -9.46 -8.11 29.34
C LYS A 422 -9.40 -9.28 30.32
N ASN A 423 -9.81 -10.49 29.90
CA ASN A 423 -9.70 -11.71 30.69
C ASN A 423 -8.25 -12.18 30.89
N ILE A 424 -7.38 -12.05 29.88
CA ILE A 424 -5.96 -12.42 30.00
C ILE A 424 -5.23 -11.47 30.98
N VAL A 425 -5.45 -10.16 30.86
CA VAL A 425 -4.89 -9.15 31.78
C VAL A 425 -5.42 -9.35 33.21
N LEU A 426 -6.72 -9.63 33.38
CA LEU A 426 -7.30 -9.98 34.68
C LEU A 426 -6.74 -11.29 35.26
N THR A 427 -6.42 -12.27 34.42
CA THR A 427 -5.87 -13.57 34.86
C THR A 427 -4.40 -13.44 35.26
N LEU A 428 -3.62 -12.61 34.55
CA LEU A 428 -2.23 -12.31 34.90
C LEU A 428 -2.12 -11.47 36.18
N ASN A 429 -3.05 -10.54 36.42
CA ASN A 429 -3.12 -9.78 37.68
C ASN A 429 -3.62 -10.59 38.89
N LYS A 430 -4.23 -11.76 38.68
CA LYS A 430 -4.56 -12.71 39.76
C LYS A 430 -3.43 -13.68 40.12
N LYS A 431 -2.32 -13.66 39.37
CA LYS A 431 -1.13 -14.51 39.59
C LYS A 431 0.07 -13.76 40.20
N LYS A 432 -0.10 -12.47 40.54
CA LYS A 432 0.76 -11.74 41.48
C LYS A 432 0.00 -11.59 42.79
#